data_AF-A0A2S4UH81-F1
#
_entry.id   AF-A0A2S4UH81-F1
#
_cell.length_a   1.000
_cell.length_b   1.000
_cell.length_c   1.000
_cell.angle_alpha   90.00
_cell.angle_beta   90.00
_cell.angle_gamma   90.00
#
_symmetry.space_group_name_H-M   'P 1'
#
loop_
_entity.id
_entity.type
_entity.pdbx_description
1 polymer ?
#
loop_
_entity_poly.entity_id
_entity_poly.type
_entity_poly.pdbx_seq_one_letter_code
_entity_poly.pdbx_strand_id
1 'polypeptide(L)'
;MAYHNVHQDIRRDEMWGASWWMVRFVKQGYRLSNQQLECLEAEKNFWTDSAINSVMELTRIAAKDARGDFYKWFKKGVPFNLVLENSLKKSNNNPEESDYARRLRFIAVRPATLKKSSCSARKKNPEVTQKAKGRSSSRWSQ
;
A
#
# COMPACT_ATOMS: atom_id res chain seq x y z
N MET A 1 7.32 -22.64 1.73
CA MET A 1 7.85 -21.98 2.95
C MET A 1 8.79 -20.81 2.63
N ALA A 2 9.73 -20.96 1.68
CA ALA A 2 10.71 -19.91 1.37
C ALA A 2 10.08 -18.53 1.02
N TYR A 3 9.02 -18.46 0.21
CA TYR A 3 8.31 -17.20 -0.07
C TYR A 3 7.80 -16.48 1.20
N HIS A 4 7.21 -17.23 2.13
CA HIS A 4 6.70 -16.66 3.38
C HIS A 4 7.83 -16.09 4.24
N ASN A 5 8.96 -16.79 4.28
CA ASN A 5 10.13 -16.39 5.06
C ASN A 5 10.85 -15.19 4.42
N VAL A 6 10.97 -15.13 3.09
CA VAL A 6 11.45 -13.93 2.38
C VAL A 6 10.57 -12.73 2.75
N HIS A 7 9.24 -12.84 2.64
CA HIS A 7 8.34 -11.76 3.03
C HIS A 7 8.40 -11.42 4.52
N GLN A 8 8.62 -12.39 5.40
CA GLN A 8 8.70 -12.15 6.83
C GLN A 8 10.01 -11.44 7.21
N ASP A 9 11.13 -11.81 6.59
CA ASP A 9 12.43 -11.23 6.87
C ASP A 9 12.58 -9.84 6.23
N ILE A 10 12.02 -9.63 5.02
CA ILE A 10 11.83 -8.29 4.44
C ILE A 10 10.99 -7.43 5.39
N ARG A 11 9.93 -8.00 5.99
CA ARG A 11 9.10 -7.29 6.98
C ARG A 11 9.80 -6.97 8.29
N ARG A 12 10.86 -7.69 8.65
CA ARG A 12 11.65 -7.51 9.87
C ARG A 12 12.92 -6.69 9.65
N ASP A 13 13.15 -6.20 8.42
CA ASP A 13 14.39 -5.53 8.02
C ASP A 13 15.64 -6.43 8.16
N GLU A 14 15.45 -7.75 8.15
CA GLU A 14 16.53 -8.73 8.18
C GLU A 14 16.97 -9.05 6.76
N MET A 15 17.58 -8.07 6.09
CA MET A 15 17.95 -8.19 4.66
C MET A 15 18.86 -9.39 4.37
N TRP A 16 19.72 -9.77 5.32
CA TRP A 16 20.54 -10.97 5.23
C TRP A 16 19.71 -12.26 5.28
N GLY A 17 18.72 -12.34 6.15
CA GLY A 17 17.78 -13.47 6.24
C GLY A 17 16.95 -13.59 4.96
N ALA A 18 16.38 -12.48 4.50
CA ALA A 18 15.62 -12.41 3.25
C ALA A 18 16.46 -12.86 2.05
N SER A 19 17.70 -12.37 1.94
CA SER A 19 18.64 -12.75 0.88
C SER A 19 18.98 -14.24 0.92
N TRP A 20 19.21 -14.80 2.12
CA TRP A 20 19.44 -16.22 2.30
C TRP A 20 18.26 -17.07 1.85
N TRP A 21 17.02 -16.67 2.18
CA TRP A 21 15.82 -17.36 1.72
C TRP A 21 15.60 -17.22 0.22
N MET A 22 15.94 -16.07 -0.38
CA MET A 22 15.89 -15.88 -1.84
C MET A 22 16.90 -16.80 -2.55
N VAL A 23 18.13 -16.92 -2.03
CA VAL A 23 19.13 -17.85 -2.57
C VAL A 23 18.62 -19.29 -2.50
N ARG A 24 17.99 -19.69 -1.39
CA ARG A 24 17.37 -21.02 -1.26
C ARG A 24 16.18 -21.20 -2.21
N PHE A 25 15.37 -20.15 -2.38
CA PHE A 25 14.22 -20.16 -3.28
C PHE A 25 14.64 -20.42 -4.74
N VAL A 26 15.68 -19.72 -5.20
CA VAL A 26 16.24 -19.88 -6.54
C VAL A 26 16.91 -21.25 -6.71
N LYS A 27 17.76 -21.66 -5.77
CA LYS A 27 18.48 -22.95 -5.83
C LYS A 27 17.55 -24.17 -5.85
N GLN A 28 16.38 -24.07 -5.22
CA GLN A 28 15.40 -25.15 -5.18
C GLN A 28 14.42 -25.14 -6.36
N GLY A 29 14.59 -24.22 -7.32
CA GLY A 29 13.74 -24.14 -8.52
C GLY A 29 12.28 -23.80 -8.21
N TYR A 30 12.02 -23.18 -7.06
CA TYR A 30 10.65 -22.84 -6.69
C TYR A 30 10.09 -21.80 -7.66
N ARG A 31 8.89 -22.10 -8.18
CA ARG A 31 8.06 -21.14 -8.91
C ARG A 31 6.99 -20.60 -7.98
N LEU A 32 6.74 -19.30 -8.05
CA LEU A 32 5.63 -18.68 -7.34
C LEU A 32 4.31 -19.23 -7.89
N SER A 33 3.35 -19.48 -7.00
CA SER A 33 1.99 -19.78 -7.44
C SER A 33 1.32 -18.52 -7.99
N ASN A 34 0.31 -18.68 -8.84
CA ASN A 34 -0.48 -17.55 -9.34
C ASN A 34 -1.04 -16.70 -8.19
N GLN A 35 -1.46 -17.33 -7.09
CA GLN A 35 -1.94 -16.63 -5.90
C GLN A 35 -0.83 -15.78 -5.24
N GLN A 36 0.41 -16.27 -5.20
CA GLN A 36 1.54 -15.50 -4.65
C GLN A 36 1.89 -14.32 -5.56
N LEU A 37 1.82 -14.51 -6.88
CA LEU A 37 2.00 -13.43 -7.86
C LEU A 37 0.92 -12.34 -7.72
N GLU A 38 -0.35 -12.74 -7.62
CA GLU A 38 -1.47 -11.81 -7.38
C GLU A 38 -1.29 -11.01 -6.07
N CYS A 39 -0.84 -11.66 -4.99
CA CYS A 39 -0.56 -10.97 -3.73
C CYS A 39 0.58 -9.95 -3.87
N LEU A 40 1.65 -10.29 -4.60
CA LEU A 40 2.77 -9.36 -4.87
C LEU A 40 2.33 -8.17 -5.72
N GLU A 41 1.51 -8.41 -6.74
CA GLU A 41 1.01 -7.35 -7.61
C GLU A 41 0.08 -6.40 -6.85
N ALA A 42 -0.82 -6.92 -6.03
CA ALA A 42 -1.68 -6.13 -5.17
C ALA A 42 -0.87 -5.28 -4.16
N GLU A 43 0.18 -5.85 -3.56
CA GLU A 43 1.06 -5.13 -2.65
C GLU A 43 1.83 -4.02 -3.36
N LYS A 44 2.39 -4.29 -4.55
CA LYS A 44 3.05 -3.28 -5.37
C LYS A 44 2.10 -2.12 -5.71
N ASN A 45 0.88 -2.42 -6.15
CA ASN A 45 -0.09 -1.39 -6.53
C ASN A 45 -0.48 -0.54 -5.32
N PHE A 46 -0.73 -1.16 -4.15
CA PHE A 46 -1.00 -0.45 -2.91
C PHE A 46 0.11 0.54 -2.54
N TRP A 47 1.38 0.12 -2.62
CA TRP A 47 2.51 0.99 -2.31
C TRP A 47 2.66 2.14 -3.31
N THR A 48 2.43 1.85 -4.59
CA THR A 48 2.48 2.85 -5.67
C THR A 48 1.40 3.91 -5.47
N ASP A 49 0.16 3.50 -5.24
CA ASP A 49 -0.96 4.41 -5.00
C ASP A 49 -0.76 5.24 -3.73
N SER A 50 -0.27 4.61 -2.66
CA SER A 50 0.04 5.30 -1.40
C SER A 50 1.13 6.37 -1.57
N ALA A 51 2.16 6.08 -2.39
CA ALA A 51 3.21 7.04 -2.70
C ALA A 51 2.66 8.21 -3.53
N ILE A 52 1.93 7.92 -4.61
CA ILE A 52 1.34 8.94 -5.47
C ILE A 52 0.44 9.87 -4.66
N ASN A 53 -0.46 9.31 -3.84
CA ASN A 53 -1.35 10.08 -2.99
C ASN A 53 -0.58 10.96 -1.99
N SER A 54 0.48 10.43 -1.38
CA SER A 54 1.30 11.20 -0.43
C SER A 54 2.06 12.35 -1.11
N VAL A 55 2.56 12.14 -2.34
CA VAL A 55 3.19 13.21 -3.14
C VAL A 55 2.17 14.27 -3.53
N MET A 56 0.98 13.86 -3.96
CA MET A 56 -0.09 14.79 -4.33
C MET A 56 -0.51 15.67 -3.15
N GLU A 57 -0.68 15.08 -1.96
CA GLU A 57 -1.03 15.85 -0.77
C GLU A 57 0.08 16.81 -0.34
N LEU A 58 1.35 16.39 -0.37
CA LEU A 58 2.47 17.31 -0.11
C LEU A 58 2.50 18.47 -1.10
N THR A 59 2.29 18.17 -2.39
CA THR A 59 2.26 19.20 -3.44
C THR A 59 1.11 20.18 -3.20
N ARG A 60 -0.06 19.69 -2.80
CA ARG A 60 -1.23 20.50 -2.47
C ARG A 60 -0.97 21.43 -1.29
N ILE A 61 -0.35 20.91 -0.21
CA ILE A 61 -0.01 21.70 0.97
C ILE A 61 1.04 22.76 0.62
N ALA A 62 2.13 22.37 -0.05
CA ALA A 62 3.17 23.30 -0.48
C ALA A 62 2.62 24.42 -1.38
N ALA A 63 1.74 24.09 -2.33
CA ALA A 63 1.11 25.08 -3.19
C ALA A 63 0.17 26.03 -2.41
N LYS A 64 -0.60 25.51 -1.44
CA LYS A 64 -1.45 26.33 -0.58
C LYS A 64 -0.63 27.31 0.26
N ASP A 65 0.49 26.84 0.81
CA ASP A 65 1.37 27.65 1.65
C ASP A 65 2.09 28.71 0.82
N ALA A 66 2.63 28.34 -0.34
CA ALA A 66 3.24 29.28 -1.28
C ALA A 66 2.27 30.38 -1.72
N ARG A 67 1.00 30.04 -2.00
CA ARG A 67 -0.03 31.05 -2.32
C ARG A 67 -0.29 32.00 -1.16
N GLY A 68 -0.37 31.47 0.07
CA GLY A 68 -0.57 32.27 1.26
C GLY A 68 0.59 33.25 1.51
N ASP A 69 1.82 32.78 1.30
CA ASP A 69 3.03 33.58 1.45
C ASP A 69 3.17 34.63 0.35
N PHE A 70 2.86 34.27 -0.89
CA PHE A 70 2.79 35.23 -2.00
C PHE A 70 1.76 36.33 -1.72
N TYR A 71 0.58 35.98 -1.20
CA TYR A 71 -0.43 36.97 -0.83
C TYR A 71 0.06 37.92 0.27
N LYS A 72 0.73 37.41 1.31
CA LYS A 72 1.31 38.26 2.38
C LYS A 72 2.36 39.22 1.82
N TRP A 73 3.27 38.71 0.99
CA TRP A 73 4.31 39.52 0.39
C TRP A 73 3.75 40.57 -0.57
N PHE A 74 3.00 40.13 -1.59
CA PHE A 74 2.58 40.96 -2.69
C PHE A 74 1.38 41.85 -2.37
N LYS A 75 0.40 41.36 -1.60
CA LYS A 75 -0.84 42.10 -1.32
C LYS A 75 -0.84 42.81 0.03
N LYS A 76 -0.21 42.24 1.05
CA LYS A 76 -0.11 42.87 2.38
C LYS A 76 1.18 43.66 2.59
N GLY A 77 2.11 43.65 1.63
CA GLY A 77 3.37 44.38 1.71
C GLY A 77 4.31 43.86 2.81
N VAL A 78 4.14 42.61 3.27
CA VAL A 78 5.04 42.03 4.27
C VAL A 78 6.41 41.85 3.64
N PRO A 79 7.52 42.31 4.26
CA PRO A 79 8.86 42.12 3.73
C PRO A 79 9.17 40.65 3.43
N PHE A 80 9.78 40.40 2.27
CA PHE A 80 10.06 39.04 1.80
C PHE A 80 10.83 38.20 2.83
N ASN A 81 11.84 38.78 3.49
CA ASN A 81 12.64 38.07 4.50
C ASN A 81 11.79 37.55 5.67
N LEU A 82 10.80 38.32 6.13
CA LEU A 82 9.87 37.89 7.18
C LEU A 82 8.92 36.80 6.70
N VAL A 83 8.48 36.86 5.44
CA VAL A 83 7.67 35.79 4.85
C VAL A 83 8.48 34.49 4.74
N LEU A 84 9.73 34.58 4.28
CA LEU A 84 10.64 33.45 4.13
C LEU A 84 10.92 32.76 5.48
N GLU A 85 11.28 33.52 6.52
CA GLU A 85 11.53 32.95 7.86
C GLU A 85 10.29 32.25 8.43
N ASN A 86 9.12 32.87 8.26
CA ASN A 86 7.86 32.28 8.74
C ASN A 86 7.48 31.02 7.96
N SER A 87 7.73 31.00 6.64
CA SER A 87 7.50 29.84 5.79
C SER A 87 8.38 28.65 6.21
N LEU A 88 9.68 28.90 6.43
CA LEU A 88 10.62 27.88 6.90
C LEU A 88 10.22 27.31 8.26
N LYS A 89 9.88 28.18 9.23
CA LYS A 89 9.39 27.76 10.55
C LYS A 89 8.11 26.94 10.46
N LYS A 90 7.22 27.28 9.52
CA LYS A 90 5.96 26.57 9.32
C LYS A 90 6.19 25.18 8.72
N SER A 91 7.05 25.05 7.70
CA SER A 91 7.36 23.74 7.08
C SER A 91 7.97 22.74 8.08
N ASN A 92 8.83 23.23 8.98
CA ASN A 92 9.47 22.37 9.99
C ASN A 92 8.49 21.89 11.09
N ASN A 93 7.38 22.61 11.28
CA ASN A 93 6.42 22.35 12.36
C ASN A 93 5.04 21.90 11.84
N ASN A 94 4.89 21.66 10.53
CA ASN A 94 3.62 21.24 9.97
C ASN A 94 3.44 19.71 10.16
N PRO A 95 2.52 19.27 11.05
CA PRO A 95 2.35 17.85 11.33
C PRO A 95 1.84 17.08 10.10
N GLU A 96 1.05 17.72 9.21
CA GLU A 96 0.54 17.08 7.99
C GLU A 96 1.68 16.82 6.99
N GLU A 97 2.56 17.80 6.76
CA GLU A 97 3.74 17.61 5.90
C GLU A 97 4.69 16.57 6.47
N SER A 98 4.92 16.58 7.79
CA SER A 98 5.74 15.59 8.47
C SER A 98 5.19 14.18 8.29
N ASP A 99 3.87 13.98 8.38
CA ASP A 99 3.25 12.68 8.23
C ASP A 99 3.32 12.15 6.78
N TYR A 100 3.03 12.97 5.77
CA TYR A 100 3.16 12.53 4.37
C TYR A 100 4.62 12.33 3.96
N ALA A 101 5.54 13.20 4.40
CA ALA A 101 6.97 13.03 4.17
C ALA A 101 7.49 11.77 4.87
N ARG A 102 6.99 11.46 6.07
CA ARG A 102 7.30 10.21 6.78
C ARG A 102 6.77 9.00 6.02
N ARG A 103 5.53 9.03 5.50
CA ARG A 103 4.97 7.97 4.65
C ARG A 103 5.81 7.75 3.39
N LEU A 104 6.24 8.81 2.72
CA LEU A 104 7.13 8.70 1.57
C LEU A 104 8.51 8.17 1.92
N ARG A 105 9.11 8.58 3.05
CA ARG A 105 10.35 7.97 3.54
C ARG A 105 10.16 6.49 3.85
N PHE A 106 9.03 6.11 4.43
CA PHE A 106 8.71 4.70 4.61
C PHE A 106 8.64 3.98 3.27
N ILE A 107 7.96 4.51 2.26
CA ILE A 107 7.85 3.85 0.94
C ILE A 107 9.18 3.83 0.17
N ALA A 108 9.96 4.92 0.24
CA ALA A 108 11.23 5.08 -0.48
C ALA A 108 12.40 4.34 0.19
N VAL A 109 12.36 4.12 1.51
CA VAL A 109 13.39 3.41 2.28
C VAL A 109 12.97 1.98 2.62
N ARG A 110 11.68 1.61 2.56
CA ARG A 110 11.19 0.28 2.97
C ARG A 110 9.94 -0.21 2.23
N PRO A 111 9.92 -1.47 1.77
CA PRO A 111 8.69 -2.16 1.42
C PRO A 111 8.18 -2.98 2.62
N ALA A 112 7.99 -2.39 3.81
CA ALA A 112 7.33 -3.10 4.90
C ALA A 112 7.16 -2.28 6.17
N THR A 113 5.99 -1.69 6.35
CA THR A 113 5.32 -1.67 7.67
C THR A 113 3.86 -1.34 7.40
N LEU A 114 3.00 -2.34 7.18
CA LEU A 114 1.58 -2.22 7.48
C LEU A 114 0.93 -3.61 7.61
N LYS A 115 -0.07 -3.65 8.50
CA LYS A 115 -0.66 -4.83 9.16
C LYS A 115 -1.17 -5.91 8.18
N LYS A 116 -0.99 -7.17 8.62
CA LYS A 116 -1.68 -8.41 8.20
C LYS A 116 -2.80 -8.19 7.15
N SER A 117 -2.47 -8.00 5.87
CA SER A 117 -3.34 -8.54 4.84
C SER A 117 -2.99 -10.02 4.80
N SER A 118 -3.82 -10.83 5.46
CA SER A 118 -3.74 -12.26 5.26
C SER A 118 -4.16 -12.49 3.82
N CYS A 119 -3.21 -12.83 2.95
CA CYS A 119 -3.50 -13.70 1.81
C CYS A 119 -3.89 -15.09 2.39
N SER A 120 -5.02 -15.13 3.08
CA SER A 120 -5.67 -16.37 3.49
C SER A 120 -6.38 -16.89 2.25
N ALA A 121 -6.00 -18.10 1.85
CA ALA A 121 -6.68 -18.85 0.81
C ALA A 121 -8.19 -18.80 1.06
N ARG A 122 -8.92 -18.07 0.22
CA ARG A 122 -10.36 -18.19 0.11
C ARG A 122 -10.61 -19.61 -0.38
N LYS A 123 -10.92 -20.54 0.53
CA LYS A 123 -11.43 -21.87 0.18
C LYS A 123 -12.62 -21.62 -0.75
N LYS A 124 -12.45 -21.88 -2.05
CA LYS A 124 -13.58 -22.03 -2.97
C LYS A 124 -14.33 -23.26 -2.46
N ASN A 125 -15.52 -23.06 -1.91
CA ASN A 125 -16.47 -24.15 -1.76
C ASN A 125 -16.76 -24.66 -3.18
N PRO A 126 -16.63 -25.96 -3.47
CA PRO A 126 -17.11 -26.49 -4.73
C PRO A 126 -18.63 -26.41 -4.76
N GLU A 127 -19.15 -25.79 -5.82
CA GLU A 127 -20.51 -26.01 -6.29
C GLU A 127 -20.79 -27.51 -6.35
N VAL A 128 -21.86 -27.95 -5.69
CA VAL A 128 -22.51 -29.20 -6.04
C VAL A 128 -23.78 -28.83 -6.81
N THR A 129 -23.68 -29.10 -8.11
CA THR A 129 -24.69 -28.94 -9.14
C THR A 129 -25.89 -29.85 -8.91
N GLN A 130 -27.09 -29.25 -9.02
CA GLN A 130 -28.37 -29.77 -9.53
C GLN A 130 -28.90 -31.15 -9.08
N LYS A 131 -30.16 -31.14 -8.61
CA LYS A 131 -31.15 -32.13 -9.06
C LYS A 131 -32.54 -31.53 -9.14
N ALA A 132 -32.95 -31.22 -10.37
CA ALA A 132 -34.35 -31.13 -10.75
C ALA A 132 -35.04 -32.46 -10.48
N LYS A 133 -36.18 -32.45 -9.79
CA LYS A 133 -37.22 -33.49 -9.87
C LYS A 133 -38.57 -32.84 -9.58
N GLY A 134 -39.23 -32.42 -10.66
CA GLY A 134 -40.68 -32.39 -10.68
C GLY A 134 -41.20 -33.81 -10.50
N ARG A 135 -42.08 -34.02 -9.53
CA ARG A 135 -42.92 -35.21 -9.43
C ARG A 135 -44.37 -34.75 -9.50
N SER A 136 -44.87 -34.70 -10.72
CA SER A 136 -46.27 -34.98 -11.03
C SER A 136 -46.55 -36.41 -10.57
N SER A 137 -47.49 -36.58 -9.63
CA SER A 137 -48.02 -37.87 -9.22
C SER A 137 -49.28 -38.16 -10.02
N SER A 138 -49.21 -39.25 -10.78
CA SER A 138 -50.27 -39.82 -11.61
C SER A 138 -51.44 -40.38 -10.80
N ARG A 139 -52.55 -40.55 -11.53
CA ARG A 139 -53.95 -40.80 -11.16
C ARG A 139 -54.31 -42.27 -11.50
N TRP A 140 -55.19 -42.89 -10.69
CA TRP A 140 -55.94 -44.18 -10.89
C TRP A 140 -55.12 -45.50 -10.83
N SER A 141 -55.62 -46.66 -10.39
CA SER A 141 -56.98 -47.23 -10.31
C SER A 141 -57.07 -48.34 -9.25
N GLN A 142 -58.21 -48.53 -8.59
CA GLN A 142 -59.11 -49.71 -8.65
C GLN A 142 -60.21 -49.59 -7.61
#